data_AF-A0A0L8FJX4-F1
#
_entry.id   AF-A0A0L8FJX4-F1
#
_cell.length_a   1.000
_cell.length_b   1.000
_cell.length_c   1.000
_cell.angle_alpha   90.00
_cell.angle_beta   90.00
_cell.angle_gamma   90.00
#
_symmetry.space_group_name_H-M   'P 1'
#
loop_
_entity.id
_entity.type
_entity.pdbx_description
1 polymer ?
#
loop_
_entity_poly.entity_id
_entity_poly.type
_entity_poly.pdbx_seq_one_letter_code
_entity_poly.pdbx_strand_id
1 'polypeptide(L)' 'HDEIIIYRKKRYETYQKNEPHRKGPGEQGKRVVLQVDEAKQKEVFTKEAFNLIASDTIALDRSLRDVRDER' A
#
# COMPACT_ATOMS: atom_id res chain seq x y z
N HIS A 1 2.67 0.88 31.46
CA HIS A 1 3.62 1.51 30.51
C HIS A 1 4.31 0.44 29.68
N ASP A 2 4.83 -0.61 30.33
CA ASP A 2 5.57 -1.70 29.68
C ASP A 2 4.73 -2.54 28.69
N GLU A 3 3.46 -2.80 28.99
CA GLU A 3 2.55 -3.56 28.10
C GLU A 3 2.39 -2.90 26.72
N ILE A 4 2.32 -1.57 26.67
CA ILE A 4 2.22 -0.82 25.42
C ILE A 4 3.50 -0.95 24.60
N ILE A 5 4.66 -0.91 25.27
CA ILE A 5 5.96 -1.08 24.62
C ILE A 5 6.09 -2.50 24.05
N ILE A 6 5.71 -3.52 24.82
CA ILE A 6 5.71 -4.92 24.37
C ILE A 6 4.79 -5.11 23.16
N TYR A 7 3.57 -4.56 23.20
CA TYR A 7 2.62 -4.62 22.08
C TYR A 7 3.17 -3.97 20.81
N ARG A 8 3.76 -2.77 20.94
CA ARG A 8 4.39 -2.06 19.81
C ARG A 8 5.55 -2.84 19.22
N LYS A 9 6.41 -3.42 20.07
CA LYS A 9 7.53 -4.26 19.64
C LYS A 9 7.04 -5.49 18.87
N LYS A 10 6.06 -6.22 19.41
CA LYS A 10 5.47 -7.39 18.76
C LYS A 10 4.86 -7.06 17.39
N ARG A 11 4.15 -5.93 17.28
CA ARG A 11 3.63 -5.44 16.00
C ARG A 11 4.73 -5.16 14.99
N TYR A 12 5.80 -4.50 15.41
CA TYR A 12 6.94 -4.19 14.55
C TYR A 12 7.65 -5.46 14.05
N GLU A 13 7.92 -6.42 14.95
CA GLU A 13 8.53 -7.70 14.59
C GLU A 13 7.66 -8.51 13.62
N THR A 14 6.34 -8.49 13.83
CA THR A 14 5.37 -9.14 12.94
C THR A 14 5.37 -8.49 11.55
N TYR A 15 5.42 -7.15 11.50
CA TYR A 15 5.54 -6.40 10.24
C TYR A 15 6.84 -6.79 9.51
N GLN A 16 8.00 -6.70 10.17
CA GLN A 16 9.29 -7.03 9.55
C GLN A 16 9.36 -8.46 9.01
N LYS A 17 8.77 -9.43 9.72
CA LYS A 17 8.71 -10.81 9.27
C LYS A 17 7.87 -10.97 8.00
N ASN A 18 6.78 -10.22 7.87
CA ASN A 18 5.84 -10.36 6.77
C ASN A 18 6.22 -9.53 5.53
N GLU A 19 6.89 -8.40 5.73
CA GLU A 19 7.22 -7.41 4.69
C GLU A 19 7.86 -8.00 3.42
N PRO A 20 8.86 -8.91 3.50
CA PRO A 20 9.48 -9.49 2.31
C PRO A 20 8.54 -10.39 1.49
N HIS A 21 7.46 -10.88 2.11
CA HIS A 21 6.51 -11.82 1.51
C HIS A 21 5.27 -11.12 0.96
N ARG A 22 5.09 -9.81 1.22
CA ARG A 22 3.95 -9.06 0.71
C ARG A 22 4.08 -8.85 -0.80
N LYS A 23 3.05 -9.30 -1.51
CA LYS A 23 2.95 -9.25 -2.97
C LYS A 23 1.54 -8.81 -3.34
N GLY A 24 1.45 -8.03 -4.40
CA GLY A 24 0.17 -7.52 -4.90
C GLY A 24 0.33 -6.15 -5.55
N PRO A 25 -0.74 -5.64 -6.17
CA PRO A 25 -0.76 -4.29 -6.72
C PRO A 25 -0.43 -3.27 -5.63
N GLY A 26 0.54 -2.39 -5.90
CA GLY A 26 0.86 -1.27 -5.03
C GLY A 26 1.65 -1.59 -3.76
N GLU A 27 1.94 -2.87 -3.47
CA GLU A 27 2.81 -3.28 -2.37
C GLU A 27 4.21 -2.66 -2.53
N GLN A 28 4.84 -2.30 -1.40
CA GLN A 28 6.14 -1.64 -1.34
C GLN A 28 6.17 -0.30 -2.11
N GLY A 29 5.00 0.31 -2.32
CA GLY A 29 4.85 1.51 -3.14
C GLY A 29 5.18 1.32 -4.62
N LYS A 30 5.10 0.08 -5.15
CA LYS A 30 5.33 -0.18 -6.58
C LYS A 30 4.21 0.42 -7.43
N ARG A 31 4.55 0.86 -8.64
CA ARG A 31 3.55 1.37 -9.60
C ARG A 31 2.52 0.28 -9.93
N VAL A 32 1.27 0.67 -10.04
CA VAL A 32 0.18 -0.18 -10.55
C VAL A 32 -0.09 0.20 -11.99
N VAL A 33 -0.08 -0.78 -12.88
CA VAL A 33 -0.42 -0.59 -14.30
C VAL A 33 -1.65 -1.44 -14.57
N LEU A 34 -2.73 -0.79 -14.97
CA LEU A 34 -3.99 -1.45 -15.27
C LEU A 34 -4.09 -1.75 -16.77
N GLN A 35 -4.70 -2.88 -17.10
CA GLN A 35 -5.14 -3.19 -18.46
C GLN A 35 -6.65 -2.98 -18.53
N VAL A 36 -7.06 -1.71 -18.58
CA VAL A 36 -8.47 -1.31 -18.67
C VAL A 36 -8.67 -0.38 -19.86
N ASP A 37 -9.90 -0.34 -20.36
CA ASP A 37 -10.29 0.61 -21.40
C ASP A 37 -10.12 2.06 -20.91
N GLU A 38 -9.42 2.87 -21.70
CA GLU A 38 -9.15 4.27 -21.42
C GLU A 38 -10.43 5.09 -21.23
N ALA A 39 -11.49 4.77 -21.98
CA ALA A 39 -12.76 5.49 -21.88
C ALA A 39 -13.38 5.36 -20.47
N LYS A 40 -13.43 4.13 -19.96
CA LYS A 40 -13.91 3.83 -18.60
C LYS A 40 -13.03 4.45 -17.53
N GLN A 41 -11.71 4.40 -17.71
CA GLN A 41 -10.79 5.02 -16.75
C GLN A 41 -10.97 6.54 -16.69
N LYS A 42 -11.18 7.19 -17.85
CA LYS A 42 -11.42 8.63 -17.94
C LYS A 42 -12.73 9.05 -17.28
N GLU A 43 -13.81 8.29 -17.49
CA GLU A 43 -15.09 8.54 -16.84
C GLU A 43 -14.97 8.49 -15.31
N VAL A 44 -14.39 7.41 -14.79
CA VAL A 44 -14.21 7.22 -13.35
C VAL A 44 -13.30 8.29 -12.75
N PHE A 45 -12.20 8.65 -13.43
CA PHE A 45 -11.28 9.70 -12.98
C PHE A 45 -11.89 11.11 -13.06
N THR A 46 -12.87 11.33 -13.95
CA THR A 46 -13.56 12.63 -14.00
C THR A 46 -14.46 12.81 -12.79
N LYS A 47 -15.06 11.73 -12.30
CA LYS A 47 -15.91 11.73 -11.10
C LYS A 47 -15.08 11.77 -9.82
N GLU A 48 -14.11 10.88 -9.71
CA GLU A 48 -13.19 10.77 -8.58
C GLU A 48 -11.85 11.37 -9.02
N ALA A 49 -11.33 12.40 -8.37
CA ALA A 49 -10.10 13.10 -8.79
C ALA A 49 -8.80 12.26 -8.68
N PHE A 50 -8.92 10.93 -8.66
CA PHE A 50 -7.87 9.93 -8.57
C PHE A 50 -8.27 8.65 -9.31
N ASN A 51 -7.32 7.75 -9.56
CA ASN A 51 -7.61 6.48 -10.22
C ASN A 51 -8.25 5.49 -9.24
N LEU A 52 -9.59 5.56 -9.12
CA LEU A 52 -10.36 4.67 -8.24
C LEU A 52 -10.14 3.20 -8.57
N ILE A 53 -10.10 2.84 -9.86
CA ILE A 53 -9.91 1.44 -10.29
C ILE A 53 -8.57 0.91 -9.77
N ALA A 54 -7.50 1.71 -9.83
CA ALA A 54 -6.21 1.31 -9.27
C ALA A 54 -6.30 1.18 -7.75
N SER A 55 -6.94 2.14 -7.09
CA SER A 55 -7.12 2.14 -5.63
C SER A 55 -7.84 0.89 -5.13
N ASP A 56 -8.92 0.48 -5.81
CA ASP A 56 -9.72 -0.70 -5.46
C ASP A 56 -8.93 -2.01 -5.57
N THR A 57 -7.85 -2.04 -6.37
CA THR A 57 -6.97 -3.21 -6.49
C THR A 57 -5.84 -3.25 -5.47
N ILE A 58 -5.57 -2.13 -4.79
CA ILE A 58 -4.50 -2.02 -3.80
C ILE A 58 -5.05 -2.49 -2.45
N ALA A 59 -4.27 -3.31 -1.73
CA ALA A 59 -4.64 -3.75 -0.39
C ALA A 59 -4.79 -2.55 0.56
N LEU A 60 -5.85 -2.56 1.38
CA LEU A 60 -6.13 -1.50 2.36
C LEU A 60 -4.97 -1.29 3.34
N ASP A 61 -4.25 -2.36 3.66
CA ASP A 61 -3.12 -2.38 4.57
C ASP A 61 -1.77 -2.56 3.85
N ARG A 62 -1.65 -2.15 2.58
CA ARG A 62 -0.41 -2.35 1.78
C ARG A 62 0.87 -1.84 2.46
N SER A 63 1.98 -2.50 2.15
CA SER A 63 3.30 -2.06 2.59
C SER A 63 3.84 -0.87 1.79
N LEU A 64 4.72 -0.09 2.42
CA LEU A 64 5.48 0.98 1.79
C LEU A 64 6.96 0.81 2.13
N ARG A 65 7.82 1.10 1.16
CA ARG A 65 9.26 1.23 1.41
C ARG A 65 9.51 2.47 2.26
N ASP A 66 10.43 2.34 3.21
CA ASP A 66 10.91 3.50 3.93
C ASP A 66 11.73 4.39 2.99
N VAL A 67 11.39 5.66 2.92
CA VAL A 67 12.04 6.67 2.06
C VAL A 67 12.62 7.81 2.89
N ARG A 68 12.59 7.71 4.22
CA ARG A 68 13.19 8.69 5.11
C ARG A 68 14.70 8.68 4.94
N ASP A 69 15.31 9.85 5.13
CA ASP A 69 16.76 9.98 5.13
C ASP A 69 17.35 9.19 6.30
N GLU A 70 18.44 8.47 6.05
CA GLU A 70 19.16 7.70 7.07
C GLU A 70 20.19 8.55 7.84
N ARG A 71 20.43 9.79 7.39
CA ARG A 71 21.42 10.72 7.96
C ARG A 71 20.94 11.43 9.22
#